data_AF-A0A9X6QN62-F1
#
_entry.id   AF-A0A9X6QN62-F1
#
_cell.length_a   1.000
_cell.length_b   1.000
_cell.length_c   1.000
_cell.angle_alpha   90.00
_cell.angle_beta   90.00
_cell.angle_gamma   90.00
#
_symmetry.space_group_name_H-M   'P 1'
#
loop_
_entity.id
_entity.type
_entity.pdbx_description
1 polymer ?
#
loop_
_entity_poly.entity_id
_entity_poly.type
_entity_poly.pdbx_seq_one_letter_code
_entity_poly.pdbx_strand_id
1 'polypeptide(L)'
;MQYAVMAISEDLNILIDAVEVSALDNYAQKEDEVKVCPLEDNVQQLKVVYGVFMPQPDSKKETIIKQVKESVGYIISHIELEEESCKIVDMELVDIELYEQYGKGTYNPRGRYIPFAALIRTNCTIPQLKQRAITSFLRYGNMGALTNVLNRFGIFSIRDEERRIRKKVTVEGWKEFIDESRVIKILNTPK
;
A
#
# COMPACT_ATOMS: atom_id res chain seq x y z
N MET A 1 9.91 -14.03 0.95
CA MET A 1 9.31 -13.63 -0.34
C MET A 1 7.88 -13.19 -0.06
N GLN A 2 7.60 -11.88 -0.10
CA GLN A 2 6.29 -11.34 0.30
C GLN A 2 5.24 -11.34 -0.82
N TYR A 3 5.65 -11.10 -2.07
CA TYR A 3 4.74 -10.89 -3.19
C TYR A 3 4.95 -11.93 -4.30
N ALA A 4 3.87 -12.32 -4.96
CA ALA A 4 3.87 -13.20 -6.12
C ALA A 4 2.88 -12.70 -7.19
N VAL A 5 3.05 -13.17 -8.43
CA VAL A 5 2.01 -13.06 -9.46
C VAL A 5 1.26 -14.38 -9.48
N MET A 6 -0.05 -14.33 -9.25
CA MET A 6 -0.94 -15.47 -9.23
C MET A 6 -1.85 -15.43 -10.46
N ALA A 7 -1.89 -16.52 -11.21
CA ALA A 7 -2.83 -16.69 -12.31
C ALA A 7 -4.20 -17.07 -11.74
N ILE A 8 -5.20 -16.23 -11.97
CA ILE A 8 -6.61 -16.49 -11.62
C ILE A 8 -7.32 -17.21 -12.77
N SER A 9 -7.01 -16.81 -14.00
CA SER A 9 -7.47 -17.46 -15.24
C SER A 9 -6.39 -17.33 -16.31
N GLU A 10 -6.61 -17.90 -17.49
CA GLU A 10 -5.65 -17.84 -18.61
C GLU A 10 -5.26 -16.40 -18.97
N ASP A 11 -6.19 -15.45 -18.85
CA ASP A 11 -5.99 -14.04 -19.22
C ASP A 11 -5.85 -13.09 -18.02
N LEU A 12 -6.01 -13.57 -16.78
CA LEU A 12 -6.00 -12.74 -15.58
C LEU A 12 -4.91 -13.16 -14.61
N ASN A 13 -3.87 -12.32 -14.53
CA ASN A 13 -2.82 -12.41 -13.54
C ASN A 13 -2.94 -11.28 -12.53
N ILE A 14 -2.85 -11.61 -11.24
CA ILE A 14 -2.87 -10.61 -10.17
C ILE A 14 -1.59 -10.65 -9.37
N LEU A 15 -1.10 -9.48 -8.99
CA LEU A 15 -0.06 -9.30 -8.01
C LEU A 15 -0.69 -9.40 -6.61
N ILE A 16 -0.15 -10.28 -5.78
CA ILE A 16 -0.71 -10.62 -4.47
C ILE A 16 0.38 -10.81 -3.41
N ASP A 17 0.07 -10.45 -2.15
CA ASP A 17 0.87 -10.74 -0.97
C ASP A 17 0.50 -12.12 -0.37
N ALA A 18 1.47 -12.84 0.19
CA ALA A 18 1.27 -14.10 0.90
C ALA A 18 0.19 -14.06 2.00
N VAL A 19 0.04 -12.94 2.73
CA VAL A 19 -1.05 -12.81 3.72
C VAL A 19 -2.42 -12.72 3.04
N GLU A 20 -2.49 -12.05 1.90
CA GLU A 20 -3.74 -11.93 1.13
C GLU A 20 -4.13 -13.26 0.51
N VAL A 21 -3.16 -14.05 0.02
CA VAL A 21 -3.42 -15.44 -0.43
C VAL A 21 -4.05 -16.23 0.71
N SER A 22 -3.42 -16.21 1.88
CA SER A 22 -3.92 -16.94 3.06
C SER A 22 -5.30 -16.44 3.51
N ALA A 23 -5.57 -15.14 3.38
CA ALA A 23 -6.86 -14.57 3.70
C ALA A 23 -7.93 -14.99 2.67
N LEU A 24 -7.60 -15.03 1.38
CA LEU A 24 -8.51 -15.53 0.34
C LEU A 24 -8.83 -17.01 0.55
N ASP A 25 -7.81 -17.85 0.81
CA ASP A 25 -8.00 -19.29 1.00
C ASP A 25 -8.92 -19.61 2.18
N ASN A 26 -8.76 -18.87 3.28
CA ASN A 26 -9.52 -19.13 4.51
C ASN A 26 -10.84 -18.37 4.60
N TYR A 27 -10.97 -17.20 3.96
CA TYR A 27 -12.11 -16.29 4.17
C TYR A 27 -12.88 -15.89 2.90
N ALA A 28 -12.47 -16.26 1.68
CA ALA A 28 -13.17 -15.82 0.46
C ALA A 28 -14.64 -16.26 0.39
N GLN A 29 -15.01 -17.41 0.96
CA GLN A 29 -16.39 -17.92 0.98
C GLN A 29 -17.19 -17.47 2.21
N LYS A 30 -16.55 -16.75 3.13
CA LYS A 30 -17.12 -16.29 4.40
C LYS A 30 -16.67 -14.86 4.70
N GLU A 31 -16.77 -14.01 3.67
CA GLU A 31 -16.32 -12.62 3.73
C GLU A 31 -17.09 -11.81 4.79
N ASP A 32 -18.29 -12.26 5.16
CA ASP A 32 -19.09 -11.75 6.28
C ASP A 32 -18.45 -11.97 7.66
N GLU A 33 -17.56 -12.96 7.82
CA GLU A 33 -16.77 -13.17 9.04
C GLU A 33 -15.55 -12.24 9.12
N VAL A 34 -15.21 -11.52 8.04
CA VAL A 34 -14.07 -10.61 8.02
C VAL A 34 -14.42 -9.32 8.79
N LYS A 35 -13.64 -9.04 9.84
CA LYS A 35 -13.87 -7.85 10.67
C LYS A 35 -13.30 -6.62 9.99
N VAL A 36 -14.15 -5.63 9.72
CA VAL A 36 -13.69 -4.31 9.28
C VAL A 36 -13.38 -3.44 10.50
N CYS A 37 -12.17 -2.91 10.54
CA CYS A 37 -11.65 -1.97 11.52
C CYS A 37 -11.51 -0.60 10.84
N PRO A 38 -12.61 0.19 10.79
CA PRO A 38 -12.59 1.49 10.14
C PRO A 38 -11.65 2.46 10.89
N LEU A 39 -11.12 3.43 10.16
CA LEU A 39 -10.36 4.52 10.75
C LEU A 39 -11.29 5.38 11.61
N GLU A 40 -11.02 5.50 12.90
CA GLU A 40 -11.84 6.30 13.81
C GLU A 40 -11.76 7.81 13.46
N ASP A 41 -12.90 8.51 13.50
CA ASP A 41 -13.01 9.94 13.15
C ASP A 41 -12.10 10.87 13.98
N ASN A 42 -11.73 10.44 15.18
CA ASN A 42 -10.88 11.18 16.11
C ASN A 42 -9.37 11.03 15.82
N VAL A 43 -8.96 10.15 14.89
CA VAL A 43 -7.54 9.89 14.62
C VAL A 43 -6.94 11.08 13.89
N GLN A 44 -6.24 11.93 14.61
CA GLN A 44 -5.53 13.09 14.04
C GLN A 44 -4.07 12.77 13.69
N GLN A 45 -3.61 11.53 13.91
CA GLN A 45 -2.22 11.15 13.74
C GLN A 45 -1.87 11.04 12.25
N LEU A 46 -1.06 11.99 11.79
CA LEU A 46 -0.45 12.00 10.46
C LEU A 46 0.95 11.39 10.52
N LYS A 47 1.26 10.51 9.56
CA LYS A 47 2.58 9.88 9.42
C LYS A 47 3.10 10.10 8.01
N VAL A 48 4.37 10.50 7.92
CA VAL A 48 5.09 10.51 6.66
C VAL A 48 5.71 9.12 6.49
N VAL A 49 5.29 8.42 5.45
CA VAL A 49 5.72 7.05 5.17
C VAL A 49 6.38 6.95 3.80
N TYR A 50 7.14 5.89 3.63
CA TYR A 50 7.84 5.59 2.39
C TYR A 50 7.52 4.19 1.91
N GLY A 51 7.45 4.02 0.60
CA GLY A 51 7.08 2.74 0.01
C GLY A 51 7.33 2.65 -1.48
N VAL A 52 6.81 1.58 -2.06
CA VAL A 52 6.74 1.40 -3.51
C VAL A 52 5.31 1.08 -3.89
N PHE A 53 4.79 1.78 -4.89
CA PHE A 53 3.58 1.40 -5.56
C PHE A 53 3.90 0.29 -6.56
N MET A 54 3.14 -0.79 -6.49
CA MET A 54 3.32 -1.98 -7.30
C MET A 54 2.06 -2.19 -8.16
N PRO A 55 2.10 -1.80 -9.44
CA PRO A 55 0.95 -1.96 -10.34
C PRO A 55 0.63 -3.44 -10.57
N GLN A 56 -0.64 -3.73 -10.88
CA GLN A 56 -1.00 -5.05 -11.39
C GLN A 56 -0.21 -5.39 -12.67
N PRO A 57 -0.04 -6.68 -12.99
CA PRO A 57 0.47 -7.11 -14.29
C PRO A 57 -0.30 -6.42 -15.43
N ASP A 58 0.39 -6.17 -16.53
CA ASP A 58 -0.19 -5.67 -17.80
C ASP A 58 -0.85 -4.26 -17.74
N SER A 59 -0.73 -3.56 -16.61
CA SER A 59 -1.20 -2.19 -16.44
C SER A 59 -0.30 -1.16 -17.14
N LYS A 60 -0.91 -0.14 -17.75
CA LYS A 60 -0.18 0.98 -18.37
C LYS A 60 0.28 2.00 -17.33
N LYS A 61 1.55 2.41 -17.38
CA LYS A 61 2.18 3.27 -16.35
C LYS A 61 1.43 4.60 -16.18
N GLU A 62 1.04 5.25 -17.27
CA GLU A 62 0.39 6.56 -17.26
C GLU A 62 -1.01 6.48 -16.60
N THR A 63 -1.77 5.44 -16.92
CA THR A 63 -3.07 5.16 -16.30
C THR A 63 -2.91 4.93 -14.79
N ILE A 64 -1.90 4.16 -14.40
CA ILE A 64 -1.64 3.86 -13.00
C ILE A 64 -1.26 5.11 -12.22
N ILE A 65 -0.37 5.96 -12.73
CA ILE A 65 0.01 7.21 -12.06
C ILE A 65 -1.22 8.08 -11.81
N LYS A 66 -2.09 8.19 -12.81
CA LYS A 66 -3.35 8.93 -12.69
C LYS A 66 -4.23 8.33 -11.57
N GLN A 67 -4.44 7.01 -11.58
CA GLN A 67 -5.25 6.32 -10.56
C GLN A 67 -4.67 6.45 -9.15
N VAL A 68 -3.34 6.40 -9.00
CA VAL A 68 -2.68 6.64 -7.70
C VAL A 68 -2.96 8.05 -7.21
N LYS A 69 -2.82 9.07 -8.06
CA LYS A 69 -3.12 10.47 -7.70
C LYS A 69 -4.59 10.68 -7.37
N GLU A 70 -5.49 10.01 -8.09
CA GLU A 70 -6.95 10.01 -7.82
C GLU A 70 -7.32 9.28 -6.51
N SER A 71 -6.43 8.46 -5.96
CA SER A 71 -6.64 7.76 -4.67
C SER A 71 -6.41 8.66 -3.45
N VAL A 72 -5.87 9.87 -3.64
CA VAL A 72 -5.66 10.83 -2.55
C VAL A 72 -7.01 11.28 -1.99
N GLY A 73 -7.11 11.33 -0.65
CA GLY A 73 -8.33 11.61 0.09
C GLY A 73 -9.24 10.40 0.31
N TYR A 74 -8.85 9.21 -0.16
CA TYR A 74 -9.63 7.98 0.00
C TYR A 74 -8.97 7.00 0.99
N ILE A 75 -9.76 5.99 1.37
CA ILE A 75 -9.33 4.91 2.27
C ILE A 75 -8.49 3.89 1.51
N ILE A 76 -7.32 3.60 2.08
CA ILE A 76 -6.51 2.43 1.75
C ILE A 76 -6.55 1.48 2.94
N SER A 77 -6.61 0.18 2.70
CA SER A 77 -6.66 -0.81 3.80
C SER A 77 -5.63 -1.90 3.60
N HIS A 78 -5.21 -2.51 4.70
CA HIS A 78 -4.44 -3.74 4.69
C HIS A 78 -5.18 -4.86 5.42
N ILE A 79 -4.77 -6.09 5.13
CA ILE A 79 -5.27 -7.28 5.81
C ILE A 79 -4.33 -7.61 6.97
N GLU A 80 -4.90 -7.80 8.15
CA GLU A 80 -4.25 -8.44 9.29
C GLU A 80 -4.87 -9.82 9.49
N LEU A 81 -4.04 -10.84 9.36
CA LEU A 81 -4.44 -12.22 9.50
C LEU A 81 -3.79 -12.81 10.76
N GLU A 82 -4.63 -13.24 11.68
CA GLU A 82 -4.28 -14.03 12.87
C GLU A 82 -4.84 -15.45 12.71
N GLU A 83 -4.44 -16.38 13.57
CA GLU A 83 -4.80 -17.80 13.47
C GLU A 83 -6.33 -18.02 13.37
N GLU A 84 -7.11 -17.23 14.11
CA GLU A 84 -8.58 -17.34 14.17
C GLU A 84 -9.32 -16.07 13.72
N SER A 85 -8.63 -15.09 13.14
CA SER A 85 -9.31 -13.87 12.69
C SER A 85 -8.68 -13.22 11.46
N CYS A 86 -9.54 -12.63 10.63
CA CYS A 86 -9.15 -11.78 9.50
C CYS A 86 -9.72 -10.39 9.73
N LYS A 87 -8.85 -9.39 9.76
CA LYS A 87 -9.20 -7.97 9.97
C LYS A 87 -8.80 -7.16 8.75
N ILE A 88 -9.65 -6.22 8.38
CA ILE A 88 -9.37 -5.18 7.40
C ILE A 88 -9.16 -3.90 8.15
N VAL A 89 -7.96 -3.36 8.09
CA VAL A 89 -7.59 -2.17 8.86
C VAL A 89 -7.49 -1.00 7.90
N ASP A 90 -8.33 -0.01 8.13
CA ASP A 90 -8.45 1.17 7.27
C ASP A 90 -7.44 2.26 7.67
N MET A 91 -6.91 2.92 6.66
CA MET A 91 -6.07 4.11 6.76
C MET A 91 -6.50 5.11 5.68
N GLU A 92 -6.20 6.38 5.87
CA GLU A 92 -6.45 7.39 4.84
C GLU A 92 -5.16 7.72 4.09
N LEU A 93 -5.21 7.72 2.76
CA LEU A 93 -4.16 8.29 1.92
C LEU A 93 -4.38 9.80 1.81
N VAL A 94 -3.73 10.59 2.66
CA VAL A 94 -3.97 12.03 2.77
C VAL A 94 -3.29 12.79 1.63
N ASP A 95 -2.07 12.40 1.26
CA ASP A 95 -1.34 12.95 0.11
C ASP A 95 -0.22 11.99 -0.31
N ILE A 96 0.30 12.14 -1.54
CA ILE A 96 1.36 11.29 -2.07
C ILE A 96 2.29 12.05 -3.04
N GLU A 97 3.59 11.80 -2.89
CA GLU A 97 4.64 12.25 -3.81
C GLU A 97 5.23 11.03 -4.53
N LEU A 98 5.09 11.00 -5.86
CA LEU A 98 5.57 9.89 -6.68
C LEU A 98 6.91 10.21 -7.33
N TYR A 99 7.83 9.26 -7.23
CA TYR A 99 9.20 9.37 -7.71
C TYR A 99 9.35 8.63 -9.04
N GLU A 100 8.56 9.06 -10.03
CA GLU A 100 8.34 8.40 -11.33
C GLU A 100 9.62 8.19 -12.15
N GLN A 101 10.60 9.10 -11.95
CA GLN A 101 11.92 9.12 -12.60
C GLN A 101 12.83 7.99 -12.11
N TYR A 102 12.64 7.52 -10.87
CA TYR A 102 13.44 6.44 -10.28
C TYR A 102 12.92 5.04 -10.68
N GLY A 103 11.96 4.99 -11.60
CA GLY A 103 11.37 3.76 -12.12
C GLY A 103 12.09 3.13 -13.31
N LYS A 104 13.20 3.66 -13.85
CA LYS A 104 13.99 3.00 -14.91
C LYS A 104 15.48 3.07 -14.58
N GLY A 105 16.15 1.92 -14.54
CA GLY A 105 17.58 1.82 -14.26
C GLY A 105 18.04 0.41 -13.89
N THR A 106 19.32 0.26 -13.56
CA THR A 106 20.00 -0.99 -13.19
C THR A 106 19.30 -1.80 -12.09
N TYR A 107 18.50 -1.15 -11.25
CA TYR A 107 17.94 -1.70 -10.01
C TYR A 107 16.42 -1.87 -10.03
N ASN A 108 15.76 -1.49 -11.13
CA ASN A 108 14.36 -1.80 -11.43
C ASN A 108 14.29 -2.30 -12.88
N PRO A 109 14.81 -3.51 -13.17
CA PRO A 109 15.06 -3.98 -14.54
C PRO A 109 13.79 -4.12 -15.39
N ARG A 110 12.60 -4.12 -14.77
CA ARG A 110 11.31 -4.11 -15.46
C ARG A 110 10.58 -2.76 -15.40
N GLY A 111 11.13 -1.80 -14.64
CA GLY A 111 10.60 -0.46 -14.46
C GLY A 111 9.16 -0.34 -13.97
N ARG A 112 8.67 -1.36 -13.26
CA ARG A 112 7.24 -1.48 -12.92
C ARG A 112 6.89 -0.82 -11.60
N TYR A 113 7.81 -0.78 -10.63
CA TYR A 113 7.53 -0.20 -9.32
C TYR A 113 7.81 1.30 -9.30
N ILE A 114 6.95 2.04 -8.62
CA ILE A 114 7.02 3.50 -8.51
C ILE A 114 7.27 3.84 -7.04
N PRO A 115 8.47 4.30 -6.67
CA PRO A 115 8.73 4.72 -5.30
C PRO A 115 7.84 5.91 -4.94
N PHE A 116 7.46 5.99 -3.67
CA PHE A 116 6.68 7.10 -3.16
C PHE A 116 7.10 7.50 -1.75
N ALA A 117 6.86 8.76 -1.42
CA ALA A 117 6.61 9.20 -0.05
C ALA A 117 5.12 9.55 0.05
N ALA A 118 4.48 9.26 1.17
CA ALA A 118 3.06 9.54 1.36
C ALA A 118 2.80 10.10 2.75
N LEU A 119 1.80 10.96 2.83
CA LEU A 119 1.16 11.35 4.08
C LEU A 119 -0.04 10.44 4.29
N ILE A 120 -0.05 9.70 5.39
CA ILE A 120 -1.19 8.85 5.74
C ILE A 120 -1.73 9.22 7.12
N ARG A 121 -3.04 9.05 7.29
CA ARG A 121 -3.69 9.13 8.59
C ARG A 121 -3.95 7.72 9.09
N THR A 122 -3.34 7.37 10.22
CA THR A 122 -3.45 6.04 10.80
C THR A 122 -2.96 6.01 12.25
N ASN A 123 -3.55 5.14 13.05
CA ASN A 123 -3.05 4.71 14.36
C ASN A 123 -2.10 3.49 14.26
N CYS A 124 -2.01 2.86 13.09
CA CYS A 124 -1.23 1.64 12.88
C CYS A 124 0.27 1.90 13.04
N THR A 125 0.99 0.94 13.62
CA THR A 125 2.44 1.00 13.66
C THR A 125 3.00 0.68 12.29
N ILE A 126 3.75 1.63 11.72
CA ILE A 126 4.41 1.43 10.43
C ILE A 126 5.68 0.62 10.65
N PRO A 127 5.98 -0.39 9.81
CA PRO A 127 7.19 -1.20 9.95
C PRO A 127 8.46 -0.35 9.81
N GLN A 128 9.58 -0.92 10.25
CA GLN A 128 10.91 -0.38 9.93
C GLN A 128 11.41 -0.96 8.60
N LEU A 129 12.34 -0.24 7.96
CA LEU A 129 13.07 -0.78 6.82
C LEU A 129 13.66 -2.16 7.15
N LYS A 130 13.43 -3.15 6.28
CA LYS A 130 13.77 -4.59 6.40
C LYS A 130 12.76 -5.45 7.16
N GLN A 131 11.77 -4.87 7.84
CA GLN A 131 10.61 -5.64 8.29
C GLN A 131 9.64 -5.86 7.12
N ARG A 132 8.68 -6.76 7.31
CA ARG A 132 7.62 -7.01 6.32
C ARG A 132 6.87 -5.71 6.05
N ALA A 133 6.68 -5.38 4.78
CA ALA A 133 5.93 -4.19 4.39
C ALA A 133 4.44 -4.36 4.71
N ILE A 134 3.75 -3.26 5.02
CA ILE A 134 2.30 -3.24 5.01
C ILE A 134 1.86 -3.21 3.54
N THR A 135 1.13 -4.24 3.14
CA THR A 135 0.49 -4.32 1.83
C THR A 135 -0.89 -3.71 1.95
N SER A 136 -1.07 -2.53 1.34
CA SER A 136 -2.35 -1.84 1.35
C SER A 136 -2.89 -1.61 -0.05
N PHE A 137 -4.20 -1.46 -0.16
CA PHE A 137 -4.93 -1.29 -1.42
C PHE A 137 -6.07 -0.30 -1.25
N LEU A 138 -6.44 0.39 -2.33
CA LEU A 138 -7.59 1.31 -2.34
C LEU A 138 -8.90 0.55 -2.07
N ARG A 139 -9.76 1.09 -1.21
CA ARG A 139 -11.10 0.54 -0.94
C ARG A 139 -12.16 1.17 -1.82
N TYR A 140 -12.80 0.34 -2.64
CA TYR A 140 -14.06 0.64 -3.31
C TYR A 140 -15.23 0.27 -2.38
N GLY A 141 -16.01 1.28 -1.97
CA GLY A 141 -17.08 1.14 -0.98
C GLY A 141 -18.26 0.26 -1.40
N ASN A 142 -18.38 -0.06 -2.69
CA ASN A 142 -19.39 -0.97 -3.23
C ASN A 142 -18.94 -2.44 -3.29
N MET A 143 -17.76 -2.77 -2.75
CA MET A 143 -17.17 -4.11 -2.82
C MET A 143 -16.63 -4.56 -1.45
N GLY A 144 -16.76 -5.86 -1.18
CA GLY A 144 -16.09 -6.52 -0.06
C GLY A 144 -14.57 -6.33 -0.11
N ALA A 145 -13.89 -6.41 1.02
CA ALA A 145 -12.45 -6.15 1.10
C ALA A 145 -11.58 -7.22 0.40
N LEU A 146 -11.95 -8.49 0.49
CA LEU A 146 -11.29 -9.57 -0.27
C LEU A 146 -11.64 -9.47 -1.75
N THR A 147 -12.85 -9.05 -2.07
CA THR A 147 -13.21 -8.71 -3.45
C THR A 147 -12.36 -7.54 -3.99
N ASN A 148 -12.04 -6.55 -3.17
CA ASN A 148 -11.13 -5.45 -3.54
C ASN A 148 -9.71 -5.94 -3.83
N VAL A 149 -9.20 -6.91 -3.06
CA VAL A 149 -7.88 -7.53 -3.30
C VAL A 149 -7.76 -8.04 -4.74
N LEU A 150 -8.83 -8.66 -5.25
CA LEU A 150 -8.85 -9.21 -6.61
C LEU A 150 -9.02 -8.14 -7.70
N ASN A 151 -9.66 -7.00 -7.38
CA ASN A 151 -10.03 -5.96 -8.36
C ASN A 151 -9.19 -4.68 -8.29
N ARG A 152 -8.26 -4.57 -7.34
CA ARG A 152 -7.38 -3.39 -7.18
C ARG A 152 -6.48 -3.20 -8.38
N PHE A 153 -6.19 -1.94 -8.72
CA PHE A 153 -5.26 -1.56 -9.79
C PHE A 153 -3.78 -1.66 -9.38
N GLY A 154 -3.49 -1.83 -8.10
CA GLY A 154 -2.14 -2.10 -7.59
C GLY A 154 -2.08 -2.11 -6.07
N ILE A 155 -0.85 -2.22 -5.57
CA ILE A 155 -0.51 -2.32 -4.15
C ILE A 155 0.32 -1.12 -3.71
N PHE A 156 -0.06 -0.52 -2.60
CA PHE A 156 0.79 0.39 -1.83
C PHE A 156 1.60 -0.44 -0.82
N SER A 157 2.87 -0.73 -1.15
CA SER A 157 3.79 -1.44 -0.26
C SER A 157 4.49 -0.43 0.65
N ILE A 158 3.94 -0.20 1.84
CA ILE A 158 4.44 0.75 2.83
C ILE A 158 5.54 0.06 3.67
N ARG A 159 6.74 0.63 3.68
CA ARG A 159 7.95 -0.05 4.16
C ARG A 159 8.63 0.63 5.34
N ASP A 160 8.41 1.91 5.50
CA ASP A 160 9.12 2.69 6.51
C ASP A 160 8.38 3.98 6.85
N GLU A 161 8.75 4.57 7.97
CA GLU A 161 8.19 5.82 8.50
C GLU A 161 9.31 6.82 8.79
N GLU A 162 9.03 8.10 8.56
CA GLU A 162 9.94 9.18 8.93
C GLU A 162 9.82 9.53 10.42
N ARG A 163 10.52 8.75 11.25
CA ARG A 163 10.50 8.88 12.71
C ARG A 163 11.37 10.02 13.27
N ARG A 164 12.17 10.71 12.45
CA ARG A 164 13.03 11.82 12.91
C ARG A 164 12.28 13.15 13.02
N ILE A 165 11.01 13.19 12.60
CA ILE A 165 10.17 14.39 12.68
C ILE A 165 9.90 14.71 14.15
N ARG A 166 10.37 15.87 14.59
CA ARG A 166 10.13 16.40 15.94
C ARG A 166 9.03 17.47 15.99
N LYS A 167 8.55 17.90 14.83
CA LYS A 167 7.51 18.94 14.68
C LYS A 167 6.16 18.28 14.37
N LYS A 168 5.07 19.02 14.56
CA LYS A 168 3.75 18.57 14.09
C LYS A 168 3.77 18.51 12.56
N VAL A 169 3.36 17.38 12.00
CA VAL A 169 3.13 17.22 10.55
C VAL A 169 1.78 17.84 10.20
N THR A 170 1.71 18.57 9.08
CA THR A 170 0.47 19.14 8.53
C THR A 170 0.28 18.71 7.08
N VAL A 171 -0.94 18.81 6.56
CA VAL A 171 -1.25 18.44 5.17
C VAL A 171 -0.52 19.32 4.16
N GLU A 172 -0.24 20.57 4.50
CA GLU A 172 0.39 21.54 3.61
C GLU A 172 1.93 21.43 3.64
N GLY A 173 2.50 21.12 4.81
CA GLY A 173 3.94 21.19 5.05
C GLY A 173 4.66 19.84 5.09
N TRP A 174 3.95 18.71 4.97
CA TRP A 174 4.56 17.40 5.19
C TRP A 174 5.71 17.08 4.23
N LYS A 175 5.67 17.62 3.01
CA LYS A 175 6.68 17.37 1.97
C LYS A 175 8.07 17.86 2.39
N GLU A 176 8.15 18.85 3.28
CA GLU A 176 9.42 19.33 3.86
C GLU A 176 10.13 18.27 4.71
N PHE A 177 9.41 17.25 5.18
CA PHE A 177 9.97 16.16 5.97
C PHE A 177 10.43 14.96 5.13
N ILE A 178 10.26 15.00 3.81
CA ILE A 178 10.67 13.89 2.95
C ILE A 178 12.21 13.84 2.87
N ASP A 179 12.78 12.72 3.30
CA ASP A 179 14.18 12.37 3.02
C ASP A 179 14.24 11.51 1.75
N GLU A 180 14.58 12.12 0.63
CA GLU A 180 14.71 11.44 -0.67
C GLU A 180 15.72 10.28 -0.65
N SER A 181 16.75 10.35 0.22
CA SER A 181 17.72 9.26 0.34
C SER A 181 17.05 7.97 0.82
N ARG A 182 15.98 8.06 1.62
CA ARG A 182 15.19 6.91 2.07
C ARG A 182 14.31 6.35 0.97
N VAL A 183 13.74 7.21 0.12
CA VAL A 183 12.97 6.77 -1.04
C VAL A 183 13.84 5.91 -1.96
N ILE A 184 15.06 6.37 -2.24
CA ILE A 184 16.04 5.61 -3.03
C ILE A 184 16.44 4.31 -2.32
N LYS A 185 16.69 4.36 -1.00
CA LYS A 185 17.05 3.18 -0.21
C LYS A 185 15.97 2.11 -0.23
N ILE A 186 14.69 2.50 -0.23
CA ILE A 186 13.54 1.59 -0.29
C ILE A 186 13.46 0.85 -1.61
N LEU A 187 13.73 1.54 -2.72
CA LEU A 187 13.81 0.90 -4.03
C LEU A 187 14.93 -0.15 -4.08
N ASN A 188 16.05 0.12 -3.41
CA ASN A 188 17.24 -0.72 -3.42
C ASN A 188 17.24 -1.85 -2.38
N THR A 189 16.26 -1.88 -1.45
CA THR A 189 16.18 -2.91 -0.42
C THR A 189 15.35 -4.10 -0.94
N PRO A 190 15.93 -5.32 -1.02
CA PRO A 190 15.22 -6.52 -1.46
C PRO A 190 13.98 -6.82 -0.62
N LYS A 191 13.00 -7.47 -1.26
CA LYS A 191 11.73 -7.94 -0.67
C LYS A 191 11.87 -9.23 0.11
#